data_AF-A0A2N1SLW6-F1
#
_entry.id   AF-A0A2N1SLW6-F1
#
_cell.length_a   1.000
_cell.length_b   1.000
_cell.length_c   1.000
_cell.angle_alpha   90.00
_cell.angle_beta   90.00
_cell.angle_gamma   90.00
#
_symmetry.space_group_name_H-M   'P 1'
#
loop_
_entity.id
_entity.type
_entity.pdbx_description
1 polymer ?
#
loop_
_entity_poly.entity_id
_entity_poly.type
_entity_poly.pdbx_seq_one_letter_code
_entity_poly.pdbx_strand_id
1 'polypeptide(L)' 'MAPEAPPIPVFPTLSWSYENSLYCIEEADADALLDYGENELPLFAHRYGQYVRQMRLILDALAKP' A
#
# COMPACT_ATOMS: atom_id res chain seq x y z
N MET A 1 -5.49 22.66 8.52
CA MET A 1 -5.30 21.32 9.14
C MET A 1 -4.19 20.63 8.36
N ALA A 2 -3.30 19.90 9.04
CA ALA A 2 -2.29 19.12 8.33
C ALA A 2 -2.98 18.03 7.50
N PRO A 3 -2.51 17.72 6.28
CA PRO A 3 -3.05 16.61 5.50
C PRO A 3 -2.87 15.31 6.30
N GLU A 4 -3.80 14.37 6.15
CA GLU A 4 -3.67 13.04 6.74
C GLU A 4 -2.72 12.18 5.90
N ALA A 5 -1.90 11.38 6.57
CA ALA A 5 -1.03 10.44 5.88
C ALA A 5 -1.87 9.28 5.30
N PRO A 6 -1.57 8.83 4.07
CA PRO A 6 -2.27 7.68 3.51
C PRO A 6 -1.97 6.43 4.36
N PRO A 7 -2.97 5.56 4.59
CA PRO A 7 -2.76 4.32 5.32
C PRO A 7 -1.85 3.39 4.53
N ILE A 8 -0.98 2.66 5.24
CA ILE A 8 -0.14 1.63 4.65
C ILE A 8 -1.04 0.43 4.33
N PRO A 9 -1.02 -0.08 3.08
CA PRO A 9 -1.81 -1.26 2.73
C PRO A 9 -1.32 -2.48 3.51
N VAL A 10 -2.27 -3.28 4.00
CA VAL A 10 -1.99 -4.45 4.85
C VAL A 10 -1.77 -5.65 3.95
N PHE A 11 -0.71 -6.43 4.23
CA PHE A 11 -0.45 -7.66 3.49
C PHE A 11 -1.64 -8.62 3.64
N PRO A 12 -2.17 -9.20 2.55
CA PRO A 12 -3.35 -10.05 2.59
C PRO A 12 -3.07 -11.33 3.38
N THR A 13 -4.09 -11.85 4.07
CA THR A 13 -4.02 -13.16 4.71
C THR A 13 -4.19 -14.22 3.64
N LEU A 14 -3.17 -15.05 3.43
CA LEU A 14 -3.17 -16.11 2.41
C LEU A 14 -3.33 -17.48 3.06
N SER A 15 -4.19 -18.32 2.49
CA SER A 15 -4.35 -19.71 2.88
C SER A 15 -3.58 -20.61 1.92
N TRP A 16 -2.85 -21.56 2.48
CA TRP A 16 -2.09 -22.54 1.71
C TRP A 16 -2.62 -23.94 2.03
N SER A 17 -2.81 -24.74 0.99
CA SER A 17 -3.11 -26.17 1.12
C SER A 17 -1.92 -26.99 0.63
N TYR A 18 -1.86 -28.25 1.05
CA TYR A 18 -0.85 -29.19 0.58
C TYR A 18 -1.54 -30.40 -0.03
N GLU A 19 -1.44 -30.52 -1.36
CA GLU A 19 -2.12 -31.56 -2.15
C GLU A 19 -1.19 -32.09 -3.24
N ASN A 20 -1.28 -33.39 -3.55
CA ASN A 20 -0.45 -34.03 -4.58
C ASN A 20 1.07 -33.81 -4.39
N SER A 21 1.52 -33.69 -3.15
CA SER A 21 2.91 -33.34 -2.79
C SER A 21 3.36 -31.94 -3.21
N LEU A 22 2.43 -31.01 -3.43
CA LEU A 22 2.66 -29.63 -3.80
C LEU A 22 1.95 -28.69 -2.81
N TYR A 23 2.54 -27.52 -2.58
CA TYR A 23 1.86 -26.42 -1.90
C TYR A 23 1.01 -25.67 -2.92
N CYS A 24 -0.28 -25.56 -2.63
CA CYS A 24 -1.26 -24.90 -3.47
C CYS A 24 -1.79 -23.66 -2.74
N ILE A 25 -2.17 -22.67 -3.52
CA ILE A 25 -2.88 -21.48 -3.08
C ILE A 25 -4.18 -21.43 -3.88
N GLU A 26 -5.27 -21.05 -3.23
CA GLU A 26 -6.54 -20.84 -3.91
C GLU A 26 -6.44 -19.64 -4.85
N GLU A 27 -7.19 -19.65 -5.94
CA GLU A 27 -7.19 -18.57 -6.94
C GLU A 27 -7.49 -17.21 -6.28
N ALA A 28 -8.46 -17.17 -5.36
CA ALA A 28 -8.83 -15.95 -4.64
C ALA A 28 -7.67 -15.37 -3.79
N ASP A 29 -6.84 -16.23 -3.21
CA ASP A 29 -5.68 -15.80 -2.42
C ASP A 29 -4.53 -15.35 -3.34
N ALA A 30 -4.37 -15.99 -4.50
CA ALA A 30 -3.45 -15.52 -5.53
C ALA A 30 -3.86 -14.14 -6.07
N ASP A 31 -5.15 -13.95 -6.35
CA ASP A 31 -5.71 -12.66 -6.79
C ASP A 31 -5.50 -11.57 -5.74
N ALA A 32 -5.74 -11.87 -4.47
CA ALA A 32 -5.51 -10.91 -3.38
C ALA A 32 -4.03 -10.51 -3.27
N LEU A 33 -3.11 -11.47 -3.45
CA LEU A 33 -1.67 -11.19 -3.47
C LEU A 33 -1.26 -10.33 -4.65
N LEU A 34 -1.82 -10.60 -5.84
CA LEU A 34 -1.57 -9.83 -7.04
C LEU A 34 -2.13 -8.41 -6.90
N ASP A 35 -3.36 -8.24 -6.41
CA ASP A 35 -3.97 -6.93 -6.20
C ASP A 35 -3.17 -6.07 -5.21
N TYR A 36 -2.69 -6.68 -4.10
CA TYR A 36 -1.81 -6.01 -3.15
C TYR A 36 -0.54 -5.47 -3.82
N GLY A 37 0.10 -6.30 -4.64
CA GLY A 37 1.36 -5.97 -5.32
C GLY A 37 1.21 -4.96 -6.47
N GLU A 38 0.19 -5.15 -7.30
CA GLU A 38 0.02 -4.46 -8.57
C GLU A 38 -0.85 -3.21 -8.47
N ASN A 39 -1.74 -3.14 -7.48
CA ASN A 39 -2.68 -2.02 -7.32
C ASN A 39 -2.48 -1.27 -6.02
N GLU A 40 -2.53 -1.95 -4.86
CA GLU A 40 -2.50 -1.26 -3.56
C GLU A 40 -1.16 -0.57 -3.28
N LEU A 41 -0.04 -1.27 -3.46
CA LEU A 41 1.30 -0.72 -3.24
C LEU A 41 1.61 0.47 -4.16
N PRO A 42 1.38 0.41 -5.49
CA PRO A 42 1.58 1.55 -6.38
C PRO A 42 0.68 2.74 -6.04
N LEU A 43 -0.59 2.48 -5.68
CA LEU A 43 -1.51 3.53 -5.26
C LEU A 43 -1.05 4.21 -3.97
N PHE A 44 -0.59 3.43 -2.99
CA PHE A 44 0.01 3.95 -1.76
C PHE A 44 1.24 4.81 -2.07
N ALA A 45 2.16 4.32 -2.89
CA ALA A 45 3.37 5.06 -3.27
C ALA A 45 3.04 6.41 -3.91
N HIS A 46 2.03 6.43 -4.79
CA HIS A 46 1.55 7.67 -5.40
C HIS A 46 0.99 8.66 -4.36
N ARG A 47 0.07 8.19 -3.51
CA ARG A 47 -0.56 9.00 -2.46
C ARG A 47 0.46 9.52 -1.45
N TYR A 48 1.41 8.69 -1.05
CA TYR A 48 2.48 9.07 -0.13
C TYR A 48 3.39 10.13 -0.75
N GLY A 49 3.74 9.99 -2.02
CA GLY A 49 4.49 11.01 -2.75
C GLY A 49 3.78 12.36 -2.80
N GLN A 50 2.45 12.37 -2.97
CA GLN A 50 1.64 13.59 -2.90
C GLN A 50 1.63 14.19 -1.49
N TYR A 51 1.42 13.36 -0.47
CA TYR A 51 1.43 13.76 0.94
C TYR A 51 2.75 14.46 1.31
N VAL A 52 3.89 13.85 0.96
CA VAL A 52 5.22 14.44 1.23
C VAL A 52 5.38 15.80 0.57
N ARG A 53 4.92 15.96 -0.68
CA ARG A 53 4.96 17.25 -1.38
C ARG A 53 4.11 18.30 -0.69
N GLN A 54 2.90 17.95 -0.27
CA GLN A 54 2.00 18.86 0.45
C GLN A 54 2.60 19.28 1.80
N MET A 55 3.12 18.33 2.57
CA MET A 55 3.77 18.62 3.84
C MET A 55 4.97 19.55 3.67
N ARG A 56 5.79 19.34 2.64
CA ARG A 56 6.92 20.22 2.33
C ARG A 56 6.46 21.65 2.05
N LEU A 57 5.42 21.84 1.25
CA LEU A 57 4.87 23.18 0.97
C LEU A 57 4.38 23.88 2.24
N ILE A 58 3.72 23.15 3.14
CA ILE A 58 3.24 23.69 4.42
C ILE A 58 4.43 24.10 5.29
N LEU A 59 5.44 23.23 5.43
CA LEU A 59 6.64 23.51 6.22
C LEU A 59 7.43 24.70 5.66
N ASP A 60 7.58 24.77 4.33
CA ASP A 60 8.26 25.88 3.66
C ASP A 60 7.52 27.22 3.86
N ALA A 61 6.18 27.20 3.90
CA ALA A 61 5.37 28.38 4.18
C ALA A 61 5.49 28.84 5.64
N LEU A 62 5.53 27.90 6.59
CA LEU A 62 5.70 28.19 8.01
C LEU A 62 7.12 28.67 8.37
N ALA A 63 8.12 28.28 7.59
CA ALA A 63 9.52 28.67 7.80
C ALA A 63 9.85 30.08 7.27
N LYS A 64 8.95 30.70 6.49
CA LYS A 64 9.13 32.09 6.07
C LYS A 64 8.74 33.03 7.22
N PRO A 65 9.59 34.01 7.57
CA PRO A 65 9.34 34.95 8.66
C PRO A 65 8.15 35.89 8.39
#